data_AF-A0A4Q5RCN6-F1
#
_entry.id   AF-A0A4Q5RCN6-F1
#
_cell.length_a   1.000
_cell.length_b   1.000
_cell.length_c   1.000
_cell.angle_alpha   90.00
_cell.angle_beta   90.00
_cell.angle_gamma   90.00
#
_symmetry.space_group_name_H-M   'P 1'
#
loop_
_entity.id
_entity.type
_entity.pdbx_description
1 polymer ?
#
loop_
_entity_poly.entity_id
_entity_poly.type
_entity_poly.pdbx_seq_one_letter_code
_entity_poly.pdbx_strand_id
1 'polypeptide(L)'
;MNNKLPNKLITVITILIFIFHVDVYAQKYEASWQSIDSRPIPSWFEDSKFGIFIHWGLYSVPAWAPTGPEIPTYSKYAEWYGKRMT
;
A
#
# COMPACT_ATOMS: atom_id res chain seq x y z
N MET A 1 22.67 -44.47 -3.90
CA MET A 1 23.84 -43.59 -4.10
C MET A 1 23.62 -42.34 -3.24
N ASN A 2 24.18 -42.30 -2.03
CA ASN A 2 24.01 -41.18 -1.09
C ASN A 2 25.33 -40.42 -0.98
N ASN A 3 25.54 -39.45 -1.87
CA ASN A 3 26.71 -38.58 -1.80
C ASN A 3 26.43 -37.47 -0.78
N LYS A 4 26.58 -37.78 0.51
CA LYS A 4 26.55 -36.77 1.57
C LYS A 4 27.72 -35.82 1.36
N LEU A 5 27.43 -34.52 1.22
CA LEU A 5 28.43 -33.47 1.14
C LEU A 5 29.31 -33.48 2.41
N PRO A 6 30.64 -33.31 2.28
CA PRO A 6 31.55 -33.42 3.41
C PRO A 6 31.33 -32.27 4.42
N ASN A 7 31.28 -32.60 5.71
CA ASN A 7 30.98 -31.65 6.79
C ASN A 7 31.86 -30.39 6.77
N LYS A 8 33.12 -30.51 6.35
CA LYS A 8 34.04 -29.36 6.21
C LYS A 8 33.58 -28.36 5.14
N LEU A 9 32.99 -28.85 4.05
CA LEU A 9 32.45 -28.00 2.99
C LEU A 9 31.18 -27.28 3.45
N ILE A 10 30.34 -27.96 4.24
CA ILE A 10 29.15 -27.35 4.86
C ILE A 10 29.57 -26.23 5.82
N THR A 11 30.57 -26.47 6.69
CA THR A 11 31.08 -25.44 7.62
C THR A 11 31.61 -24.21 6.90
N VAL A 12 32.37 -24.38 5.80
CA VAL A 12 32.88 -23.26 5.00
C VAL A 12 31.75 -22.46 4.35
N ILE A 13 30.73 -23.14 3.79
CA ILE A 13 29.58 -22.47 3.18
C ILE A 13 28.80 -21.66 4.23
N THR A 14 28.58 -22.20 5.43
CA THR A 14 27.89 -21.48 6.50
C THR A 14 28.65 -20.25 6.97
N ILE A 15 29.98 -20.34 7.09
CA ILE A 15 30.84 -19.20 7.43
C ILE A 15 30.78 -18.13 6.34
N LEU A 16 30.84 -18.52 5.06
CA LEU A 16 30.73 -17.58 3.95
C LEU A 16 29.36 -16.89 3.92
N ILE A 17 28.27 -17.62 4.16
CA ILE A 17 26.92 -17.03 4.23
C ILE A 17 26.82 -15.99 5.35
N PHE A 18 27.42 -16.27 6.52
CA PHE A 18 27.46 -15.34 7.65
C PHE A 18 28.33 -14.09 7.37
N ILE A 19 29.41 -14.24 6.58
CA ILE A 19 30.27 -13.12 6.18
C ILE A 19 29.61 -12.25 5.10
N PHE A 20 28.81 -12.85 4.22
CA PHE A 20 28.13 -12.16 3.11
C PHE A 20 26.64 -11.89 3.39
N HIS A 21 26.32 -11.35 4.56
CA HIS A 21 24.96 -10.86 4.82
C HIS A 21 24.73 -9.51 4.11
N VAL A 22 23.60 -9.42 3.39
CA VAL A 22 23.14 -8.18 2.76
C VAL A 22 22.18 -7.51 3.72
N ASP A 23 22.58 -6.38 4.28
CA ASP A 23 21.68 -5.59 5.12
C ASP A 23 20.63 -4.90 4.24
N VAL A 24 19.36 -5.19 4.49
CA VAL A 24 18.24 -4.53 3.83
C VAL A 24 17.77 -3.37 4.72
N TYR A 25 18.08 -2.14 4.34
CA TYR A 25 17.59 -0.95 5.03
C TYR A 25 16.37 -0.37 4.32
N ALA A 26 15.38 0.06 5.11
CA ALA A 26 14.28 0.85 4.58
C ALA A 26 14.75 2.25 4.16
N GLN A 27 13.98 2.89 3.29
CA GLN A 27 14.25 4.25 2.82
C GLN A 27 14.03 5.22 4.00
N LYS A 28 14.96 6.12 4.25
CA LYS A 28 14.85 7.13 5.32
C LYS A 28 14.33 8.43 4.74
N TYR A 29 13.21 8.92 5.27
CA TYR A 29 12.64 10.22 4.94
C TYR A 29 12.70 11.15 6.16
N GLU A 30 12.95 12.43 5.91
CA GLU A 30 12.89 13.50 6.91
C GLU A 30 11.53 14.21 6.86
N ALA A 31 11.18 14.92 7.93
CA ALA A 31 9.96 15.74 7.99
C ALA A 31 10.10 17.06 7.20
N SER A 32 10.55 16.98 5.95
CA SER A 32 10.70 18.11 5.03
C SER A 32 10.08 17.78 3.67
N TRP A 33 9.54 18.79 2.99
CA TRP A 33 8.92 18.60 1.67
C TRP A 33 9.92 18.06 0.65
N GLN A 34 11.15 18.56 0.67
CA GLN A 34 12.23 18.13 -0.23
C GLN A 34 12.53 16.64 -0.07
N SER A 35 12.53 16.12 1.16
CA SER A 35 12.75 14.68 1.40
C SER A 35 11.53 13.86 0.98
N ILE A 36 10.33 14.28 1.38
CA ILE A 36 9.10 13.55 1.10
C ILE A 36 8.84 13.48 -0.41
N ASP A 37 9.01 14.56 -1.16
CA ASP A 37 8.76 14.60 -2.61
C ASP A 37 9.81 13.87 -3.45
N SER A 38 10.95 13.50 -2.87
CA SER A 38 11.94 12.65 -3.54
C SER A 38 11.51 11.19 -3.68
N ARG A 39 10.41 10.78 -3.02
CA ARG A 39 9.92 9.39 -3.02
C ARG A 39 9.45 8.96 -4.42
N PRO A 40 10.01 7.89 -5.01
CA PRO A 40 9.52 7.37 -6.29
C PRO A 40 8.13 6.74 -6.10
N ILE A 41 7.33 6.74 -7.16
CA ILE A 41 6.09 5.94 -7.19
C ILE A 41 6.49 4.46 -7.16
N PRO A 42 5.94 3.63 -6.26
CA PRO A 42 6.23 2.20 -6.26
C PRO A 42 5.84 1.56 -7.60
N SER A 43 6.72 0.75 -8.17
CA SER A 43 6.50 0.12 -9.49
C SER A 43 5.20 -0.65 -9.56
N TRP A 44 4.83 -1.38 -8.51
CA TRP A 44 3.56 -2.10 -8.47
C TRP A 44 2.33 -1.20 -8.64
N PHE A 45 2.38 0.05 -8.14
CA PHE A 45 1.28 1.01 -8.26
C PHE A 45 1.27 1.66 -9.64
N GLU A 46 2.45 1.98 -10.16
CA GLU A 46 2.59 2.49 -11.53
C GLU A 46 2.13 1.46 -12.57
N ASP A 47 2.52 0.20 -12.42
CA ASP A 47 2.17 -0.91 -13.31
C ASP A 47 0.68 -1.29 -13.22
N SER A 48 0.07 -1.12 -12.04
CA SER A 48 -1.35 -1.38 -11.81
C SER A 48 -2.21 -0.28 -12.47
N LYS A 49 -2.67 -0.52 -13.70
CA LYS A 49 -3.48 0.45 -14.46
C LYS A 49 -4.97 0.49 -14.07
N PHE A 50 -5.41 -0.45 -13.24
CA PHE A 50 -6.82 -0.60 -12.84
C PHE A 50 -6.92 -0.85 -11.33
N GLY A 51 -7.88 -0.19 -10.68
CA GLY A 51 -8.18 -0.36 -9.26
C GLY A 51 -9.66 -0.15 -8.99
N ILE A 52 -10.15 -0.76 -7.90
CA ILE A 52 -11.53 -0.64 -7.45
C ILE A 52 -11.55 0.21 -6.18
N PHE A 53 -12.35 1.28 -6.17
CA PHE A 53 -12.55 2.09 -4.97
C PHE A 53 -13.91 1.78 -4.34
N ILE A 54 -13.90 1.43 -3.04
CA ILE A 54 -15.08 1.04 -2.27
C ILE A 54 -15.41 2.16 -1.28
N HIS A 55 -16.58 2.79 -1.45
CA HIS A 55 -17.18 3.68 -0.45
C HIS A 55 -18.26 2.90 0.30
N TRP A 56 -17.91 2.41 1.50
CA TRP A 56 -18.82 1.66 2.35
C TRP A 56 -18.77 2.16 3.79
N GLY A 57 -19.94 2.40 4.39
CA GLY A 57 -20.07 2.88 5.76
C GLY A 57 -21.53 2.95 6.21
N LEU A 58 -21.82 3.59 7.35
CA LEU A 58 -23.18 3.67 7.89
C LEU A 58 -24.18 4.35 6.94
N TYR A 59 -23.71 5.28 6.11
CA TYR A 59 -24.49 5.91 5.04
C TYR A 59 -25.01 4.93 3.97
N SER A 60 -24.40 3.75 3.84
CA SER A 60 -24.85 2.69 2.93
C SER A 60 -26.14 2.01 3.42
N VAL A 61 -26.51 2.17 4.69
CA VAL A 61 -27.78 1.65 5.24
C VAL A 61 -28.98 2.44 4.72
N PRO A 62 -29.06 3.79 4.86
CA PRO A 62 -30.14 4.56 4.26
C PRO A 62 -30.02 4.67 2.73
N ALA A 63 -28.80 4.52 2.17
CA ALA A 63 -28.54 4.53 0.73
C ALA A 63 -29.22 5.68 -0.02
N TRP A 64 -29.22 6.88 0.58
CA TRP A 64 -30.01 8.01 0.13
C TRP A 64 -29.15 9.26 -0.11
N ALA A 65 -29.47 9.97 -1.19
CA ALA A 65 -29.00 11.32 -1.50
C ALA A 65 -30.05 12.07 -2.33
N PRO A 66 -30.08 13.43 -2.29
CA PRO A 66 -30.97 14.20 -3.15
C PRO A 66 -30.63 13.99 -4.62
N THR A 67 -31.66 13.95 -5.45
CA THR A 67 -31.55 13.78 -6.91
C THR A 67 -32.33 14.88 -7.61
N GLY A 68 -32.00 15.16 -8.87
CA GLY A 68 -32.61 16.24 -9.66
C GLY A 68 -31.61 16.99 -10.54
N PRO A 69 -32.07 17.63 -11.63
CA PRO A 69 -31.21 18.44 -12.50
C PRO A 69 -30.67 19.71 -11.79
N GLU A 70 -31.41 20.27 -10.84
CA GLU A 70 -31.05 21.47 -10.09
C GLU A 70 -30.09 21.23 -8.91
N ILE A 71 -29.87 19.97 -8.54
CA ILE A 71 -29.04 19.61 -7.39
C ILE A 71 -27.56 19.62 -7.77
N PRO A 72 -26.68 20.36 -7.05
CA PRO A 72 -25.24 20.35 -7.29
C PRO A 72 -24.62 18.96 -7.18
N THR A 73 -23.58 18.67 -7.96
CA THR A 73 -22.95 17.34 -8.05
C THR A 73 -22.59 16.76 -6.68
N TYR A 74 -21.90 17.53 -5.83
CA TYR A 74 -21.47 17.08 -4.51
C TYR A 74 -22.63 16.86 -3.54
N SER A 75 -23.79 17.46 -3.81
CA SER A 75 -24.99 17.23 -3.01
C SER A 75 -25.59 15.85 -3.25
N LYS A 76 -25.24 15.16 -4.34
CA LYS A 76 -25.76 13.83 -4.71
C LYS A 76 -25.01 12.67 -4.07
N TYR A 77 -24.00 12.96 -3.25
CA TYR A 77 -23.15 11.97 -2.62
C TYR A 77 -23.76 11.43 -1.32
N ALA A 78 -24.04 10.12 -1.31
CA ALA A 78 -24.72 9.44 -0.21
C ALA A 78 -23.84 9.36 1.05
N GLU A 79 -22.52 9.34 0.92
CA GLU A 79 -21.60 9.31 2.06
C GLU A 79 -21.71 10.53 2.97
N TRP A 80 -22.27 11.62 2.45
CA TRP A 80 -22.56 12.85 3.19
C TRP A 80 -23.91 12.83 3.92
N TYR A 81 -24.63 11.71 3.95
CA TYR A 81 -25.94 11.58 4.62
C TYR A 81 -25.94 12.12 6.05
N GLY A 82 -24.93 11.76 6.86
CA GLY A 82 -24.85 12.18 8.26
C GLY A 82 -24.77 13.70 8.42
N LYS A 83 -23.97 14.37 7.60
CA LYS A 83 -23.83 15.84 7.62
C LYS A 83 -25.14 16.56 7.27
N ARG A 84 -26.03 15.92 6.52
CA ARG A 84 -27.33 16.51 6.14
C ARG A 84 -28.39 16.36 7.23
N MET A 85 -28.20 15.42 8.14
CA MET A 85 -29.15 15.14 9.23
C MET A 85 -28.81 15.91 10.51
N THR A 86 -27.69 16.63 10.54
CA THR A 86 -27.22 17.46 11.66
C THR A 86 -27.20 18.93 11.27
#